data_AF-A3QA38-F1
#
_entry.id   AF-A3QA38-F1
#
_cell.length_a   1.000
_cell.length_b   1.000
_cell.length_c   1.000
_cell.angle_alpha   90.00
_cell.angle_beta   90.00
_cell.angle_gamma   90.00
#
_symmetry.space_group_name_H-M   'P 1'
#
loop_
_entity.id
_entity.type
_entity.pdbx_description
1 polymer ?
#
loop_
_entity_poly.entity_id
_entity_poly.type
_entity_poly.pdbx_seq_one_letter_code
_entity_poly.pdbx_strand_id
1 'polypeptide(L)'
;MARLFLFTLFAASLLITGILSGCANGHGQAQDPSQTQSQSSHQAEQQELGAMVQALQQAIATPSPEQLEVIARYGTDSRYYVMVRGWLVQELSGIESQLAAQGDGAPETMRAKAEHLRAAIRRIDLE
;
A
#
# COMPACT_ATOMS: atom_id res chain seq x y z
N MET A 1 31.07 29.78 13.03
CA MET A 1 31.21 29.03 14.30
C MET A 1 29.86 28.41 14.62
N ALA A 2 29.83 27.11 14.92
CA ALA A 2 28.65 26.28 15.26
C ALA A 2 27.82 25.69 14.10
N ARG A 3 28.51 25.13 13.08
CA ARG A 3 28.03 23.90 12.40
C ARG A 3 28.50 22.70 13.24
N LEU A 4 27.90 22.48 14.40
CA LEU A 4 28.40 21.46 15.33
C LEU A 4 27.34 20.94 16.31
N PHE A 5 26.20 20.45 15.80
CA PHE A 5 25.25 19.66 16.62
C PHE A 5 24.55 18.55 15.81
N LEU A 6 25.22 18.02 14.76
CA LEU A 6 24.67 16.97 13.89
C LEU A 6 25.31 15.58 14.11
N PHE A 7 25.98 15.31 15.24
CA PHE A 7 26.80 14.08 15.35
C PHE A 7 26.74 13.31 16.69
N THR A 8 25.71 13.51 17.52
CA THR A 8 25.62 12.82 18.83
C THR A 8 24.54 11.73 18.93
N LEU A 9 24.03 11.20 17.82
CA LEU A 9 23.02 10.13 17.84
C LEU A 9 23.45 8.85 17.10
N PHE A 10 24.76 8.62 16.98
CA PHE A 10 25.34 7.40 16.37
C PHE A 10 26.03 6.47 17.38
N ALA A 11 25.80 6.66 18.69
CA ALA A 11 26.46 5.92 19.77
C ALA A 11 25.52 4.98 20.53
N ALA A 12 24.67 4.22 19.82
CA ALA A 12 23.87 3.14 20.42
C ALA A 12 23.93 1.85 19.59
N SER A 13 25.07 1.63 18.93
CA SER A 13 25.38 0.37 18.25
C SER A 13 26.65 -0.20 18.87
N LEU A 14 26.52 -0.93 19.97
CA LEU A 14 27.42 -2.00 20.43
C LEU A 14 26.91 -2.43 21.82
N LEU A 15 26.16 -3.53 21.92
CA LEU A 15 26.11 -4.42 23.10
C LEU A 15 25.02 -5.51 22.97
N ILE A 16 24.97 -6.24 21.86
CA ILE A 16 24.33 -7.58 21.86
C ILE A 16 25.15 -8.50 20.94
N THR A 17 26.40 -8.75 21.33
CA THR A 17 27.18 -9.85 20.75
C THR A 17 27.70 -10.72 21.87
N GLY A 18 27.12 -11.91 21.97
CA GLY A 18 27.79 -13.11 22.46
C GLY A 18 27.53 -13.45 23.92
N ILE A 19 26.58 -14.35 24.17
CA ILE A 19 26.85 -15.51 25.03
C ILE A 19 26.09 -16.73 24.46
N LEU A 20 26.78 -17.87 24.46
CA LEU A 20 26.32 -19.25 24.28
C LEU A 20 26.24 -19.82 22.85
N SER A 21 27.44 -20.11 22.35
CA SER A 21 27.75 -21.41 21.75
C SER A 21 27.34 -22.54 22.71
N GLY A 22 26.43 -23.42 22.27
CA GLY A 22 25.91 -24.54 23.06
C GLY A 22 25.43 -25.67 22.15
N CYS A 23 26.19 -26.76 22.16
CA CYS A 23 25.87 -28.11 21.68
C CYS A 23 25.68 -28.33 20.17
N ALA A 24 26.74 -28.90 19.58
CA ALA A 24 26.63 -29.80 18.46
C ALA A 24 25.52 -30.84 18.70
N ASN A 25 24.58 -30.93 17.78
CA ASN A 25 23.84 -32.16 17.54
C ASN A 25 23.56 -32.25 16.04
N GLY A 26 24.19 -33.22 15.40
CA GLY A 26 23.81 -33.64 14.06
C GLY A 26 22.37 -34.14 14.10
N HIS A 27 21.49 -33.42 13.43
CA HIS A 27 20.25 -33.96 12.89
C HIS A 27 20.19 -33.47 11.46
N GLY A 28 20.41 -34.38 10.50
CA GLY A 28 20.03 -34.14 9.13
C GLY A 28 18.54 -33.82 9.12
N GLN A 29 18.20 -32.54 8.96
CA GLN A 29 16.85 -32.15 8.62
C GLN A 29 16.64 -32.57 7.17
N ALA A 30 15.89 -33.65 6.98
CA ALA A 30 15.10 -33.78 5.77
C ALA A 30 14.20 -32.54 5.73
N GLN A 31 14.57 -31.56 4.91
CA GLN A 31 13.71 -30.43 4.60
C GLN A 31 12.43 -31.00 4.01
N ASP A 32 11.32 -30.90 4.75
CA ASP A 32 10.02 -31.23 4.23
C ASP A 32 9.73 -30.28 3.05
N PRO A 33 9.68 -30.78 1.80
CA PRO A 33 9.49 -29.93 0.62
C PRO A 33 8.20 -29.10 0.69
N SER A 34 7.24 -29.54 1.52
CA SER A 34 5.97 -28.86 1.79
C SER A 34 6.11 -27.47 2.42
N GLN A 35 7.14 -27.24 3.24
CA GLN A 35 7.34 -25.96 3.93
C GLN A 35 8.00 -24.91 3.03
N THR A 36 8.92 -25.32 2.15
CA THR A 36 9.58 -24.41 1.20
C THR A 36 8.59 -23.91 0.14
N GLN A 37 7.65 -24.76 -0.26
CA GLN A 37 6.63 -24.40 -1.25
C GLN A 37 5.57 -23.43 -0.70
N SER A 38 5.17 -23.57 0.56
CA SER A 38 4.26 -22.63 1.22
C SER A 38 4.90 -21.26 1.47
N GLN A 39 6.20 -21.20 1.78
CA GLN A 39 6.90 -19.93 1.98
C GLN A 39 7.05 -19.14 0.68
N SER A 40 7.39 -19.83 -0.43
CA SER A 40 7.51 -19.19 -1.75
C SER A 40 6.18 -18.67 -2.29
N SER A 41 5.06 -19.37 -2.05
CA SER A 41 3.74 -18.88 -2.46
C SER A 41 3.31 -17.63 -1.69
N HIS A 42 3.52 -17.58 -0.37
CA HIS A 42 3.22 -16.40 0.43
C HIS A 42 4.06 -15.19 0.02
N GLN A 43 5.33 -15.40 -0.33
CA GLN A 43 6.19 -14.31 -0.79
C GLN A 43 5.74 -13.76 -2.15
N ALA A 44 5.32 -14.63 -3.07
CA ALA A 44 4.75 -14.21 -4.35
C ALA A 44 3.46 -13.40 -4.15
N GLU A 45 2.56 -13.86 -3.28
CA GLU A 45 1.31 -13.17 -2.96
C GLU A 45 1.55 -11.77 -2.36
N GLN A 46 2.52 -11.64 -1.45
CA GLN A 46 2.89 -10.33 -0.88
C GLN A 46 3.41 -9.36 -1.95
N GLN A 47 4.20 -9.86 -2.90
CA GLN A 47 4.74 -9.04 -3.98
C GLN A 47 3.62 -8.59 -4.93
N GLU A 48 2.69 -9.47 -5.27
CA GLU A 48 1.52 -9.14 -6.09
C GLU A 48 0.62 -8.11 -5.39
N LEU A 49 0.34 -8.30 -4.10
CA LEU A 49 -0.43 -7.35 -3.30
C LEU A 49 0.25 -5.98 -3.28
N GLY A 50 1.58 -5.93 -3.07
CA GLY A 50 2.34 -4.69 -3.08
C GLY A 50 2.26 -3.96 -4.42
N ALA A 51 2.43 -4.68 -5.53
CA ALA A 51 2.31 -4.11 -6.88
C ALA A 51 0.89 -3.58 -7.15
N MET A 52 -0.14 -4.31 -6.73
CA MET A 52 -1.53 -3.86 -6.82
C MET A 52 -1.75 -2.56 -6.03
N VAL A 53 -1.30 -2.49 -4.78
CA VAL A 53 -1.48 -1.29 -3.94
C VAL A 53 -0.81 -0.07 -4.58
N GLN A 54 0.38 -0.24 -5.16
CA GLN A 54 1.07 0.85 -5.89
C GLN A 54 0.28 1.29 -7.12
N ALA A 55 -0.24 0.34 -7.91
CA ALA A 55 -1.05 0.64 -9.08
C ALA A 55 -2.34 1.39 -8.69
N LEU A 56 -3.04 0.95 -7.64
CA LEU A 56 -4.22 1.62 -7.11
C LEU A 56 -3.90 3.02 -6.61
N GLN A 57 -2.78 3.20 -5.89
CA GLN A 57 -2.36 4.51 -5.39
C GLN A 57 -2.17 5.51 -6.55
N GLN A 58 -1.49 5.08 -7.62
CA GLN A 58 -1.29 5.90 -8.81
C GLN A 58 -2.63 6.21 -9.50
N ALA A 59 -3.50 5.22 -9.62
CA ALA A 59 -4.78 5.34 -10.29
C ALA A 59 -5.77 6.27 -9.56
N ILE A 60 -5.75 6.24 -8.23
CA ILE A 60 -6.53 7.13 -7.37
C ILE A 60 -5.99 8.57 -7.43
N ALA A 61 -4.66 8.72 -7.52
CA ALA A 61 -4.02 10.03 -7.54
C ALA A 61 -4.14 10.77 -8.89
N THR A 62 -4.28 10.03 -9.99
CA THR A 62 -4.20 10.57 -11.35
C THR A 62 -5.50 10.34 -12.11
N PRO A 63 -6.41 11.32 -12.18
CA PRO A 63 -7.64 11.20 -12.95
C PRO A 63 -7.36 10.93 -14.44
N SER A 64 -7.75 9.75 -14.92
CA SER A 64 -7.79 9.45 -16.35
C SER A 64 -8.67 8.22 -16.62
N PRO A 65 -9.19 8.06 -17.85
CA PRO A 65 -9.94 6.85 -18.22
C PRO A 65 -9.14 5.56 -18.06
N GLU A 66 -7.83 5.59 -18.35
CA GLU A 66 -6.94 4.44 -18.20
C GLU A 66 -6.81 4.03 -16.74
N GLN A 67 -6.75 5.01 -15.83
CA GLN A 67 -6.68 4.75 -14.39
C GLN A 67 -8.00 4.23 -13.82
N LEU A 68 -9.14 4.60 -14.41
CA LEU A 68 -10.43 3.96 -14.07
C LEU A 68 -10.42 2.46 -14.37
N GLU A 69 -9.76 2.03 -15.45
CA GLU A 69 -9.64 0.60 -15.76
C GLU A 69 -8.75 -0.14 -14.76
N VAL A 70 -7.70 0.51 -14.24
CA VAL A 70 -6.87 -0.05 -13.16
C VAL A 70 -7.69 -0.24 -11.88
N ILE A 71 -8.47 0.78 -11.50
CA ILE A 71 -9.34 0.69 -10.32
C ILE A 71 -10.41 -0.38 -10.53
N ALA A 72 -11.04 -0.45 -11.70
CA ALA A 72 -12.04 -1.46 -12.00
C ALA A 72 -11.47 -2.87 -11.91
N ARG A 73 -10.30 -3.12 -12.51
CA ARG A 73 -9.64 -4.43 -12.50
C ARG A 73 -9.44 -5.00 -11.09
N TYR A 74 -8.99 -4.18 -10.16
CA TYR A 74 -8.74 -4.61 -8.78
C TYR A 74 -9.96 -4.47 -7.87
N GLY A 75 -10.82 -3.49 -8.15
CA GLY A 75 -12.00 -3.19 -7.36
C GLY A 75 -13.13 -4.18 -7.57
N THR A 76 -13.22 -4.85 -8.72
CA THR A 76 -14.21 -5.92 -8.96
C THR A 76 -13.73 -7.30 -8.53
N ASP A 77 -12.45 -7.43 -8.13
CA ASP A 77 -11.95 -8.65 -7.51
C ASP A 77 -12.52 -8.77 -6.09
N SER A 78 -13.31 -9.82 -5.84
CA SER A 78 -13.98 -10.03 -4.55
C SER A 78 -13.02 -10.10 -3.35
N ARG A 79 -11.76 -10.47 -3.58
CA ARG A 79 -10.72 -10.49 -2.55
C ARG A 79 -10.37 -9.10 -2.05
N TYR A 80 -10.48 -8.09 -2.92
CA TYR A 80 -10.01 -6.73 -2.65
C TYR A 80 -11.14 -5.69 -2.66
N TYR A 81 -12.34 -6.04 -3.13
CA TYR A 81 -13.49 -5.12 -3.28
C TYR A 81 -13.71 -4.23 -2.05
N VAL A 82 -13.82 -4.82 -0.86
CA VAL A 82 -14.09 -4.06 0.38
C VAL A 82 -12.97 -3.06 0.68
N MET A 83 -11.72 -3.45 0.45
CA MET A 83 -10.55 -2.60 0.68
C MET A 83 -10.51 -1.45 -0.33
N VAL A 84 -10.64 -1.76 -1.63
CA VAL A 84 -10.59 -0.76 -2.69
C VAL A 84 -11.75 0.23 -2.56
N ARG A 85 -12.97 -0.27 -2.36
CA ARG A 85 -14.16 0.58 -2.17
C ARG A 85 -14.04 1.46 -0.94
N GLY A 86 -13.56 0.91 0.18
CA GLY A 86 -13.32 1.68 1.40
C GLY A 86 -12.33 2.83 1.19
N TRP A 87 -11.22 2.57 0.49
CA TRP A 87 -10.23 3.59 0.15
C TRP A 87 -10.84 4.68 -0.74
N LEU A 88 -11.55 4.32 -1.81
CA LEU A 88 -12.17 5.30 -2.72
C LEU A 88 -13.17 6.21 -1.99
N VAL A 89 -14.01 5.64 -1.12
CA VAL A 89 -14.97 6.41 -0.32
C VAL A 89 -14.27 7.36 0.65
N GLN A 90 -13.22 6.90 1.33
CA GLN A 90 -12.45 7.73 2.24
C GLN A 90 -11.76 8.90 1.51
N GLU A 91 -11.13 8.62 0.36
CA GLU A 91 -10.47 9.63 -0.46
C GLU A 91 -11.48 10.65 -0.99
N LEU A 92 -12.63 10.19 -1.51
CA LEU A 92 -13.70 11.06 -2.01
C LEU A 92 -14.23 11.97 -0.89
N SER A 93 -14.51 11.42 0.29
CA SER A 93 -14.97 12.21 1.44
C SER A 93 -13.97 13.30 1.83
N GLY A 94 -12.67 13.00 1.80
CA GLY A 94 -11.61 13.98 2.07
C GLY A 94 -11.57 15.12 1.04
N ILE A 95 -11.82 14.82 -0.23
CA ILE A 95 -11.87 15.82 -1.31
C ILE A 95 -13.15 16.64 -1.23
N GLU A 96 -14.29 16.02 -0.98
CA GLU A 96 -15.58 16.70 -0.86
C GLU A 96 -15.59 17.69 0.32
N SER A 97 -14.96 17.32 1.43
CA SER A 97 -14.74 18.24 2.56
C SER A 97 -13.93 19.48 2.14
N GLN A 98 -12.84 19.29 1.38
CA GLN A 98 -12.03 20.39 0.87
C GLN A 98 -12.78 21.26 -0.14
N LEU A 99 -13.57 20.66 -1.03
CA LEU A 99 -14.42 21.36 -1.98
C LEU A 99 -15.48 22.21 -1.25
N ALA A 100 -16.10 21.66 -0.20
CA ALA A 100 -17.09 22.37 0.60
C ALA A 100 -16.48 23.58 1.34
N ALA A 101 -15.24 23.44 1.83
CA ALA A 101 -14.52 24.53 2.50
C ALA A 101 -14.09 25.65 1.55
N GLN A 102 -13.77 25.32 0.29
CA GLN A 102 -13.28 26.28 -0.71
C GLN A 102 -14.39 26.89 -1.57
N GLY A 103 -15.52 26.20 -1.72
CA GLY A 103 -16.65 26.63 -2.54
C GLY A 103 -16.25 26.80 -4.01
N ASP A 104 -16.57 27.96 -4.58
CA ASP A 104 -16.32 28.26 -6.00
C ASP A 104 -14.82 28.46 -6.30
N GLY A 105 -14.01 28.81 -5.30
CA GLY A 105 -12.56 29.02 -5.46
C GLY A 105 -11.74 27.73 -5.57
N ALA A 106 -12.36 26.56 -5.46
CA ALA A 106 -11.64 25.29 -5.50
C ALA A 106 -11.00 25.02 -6.87
N PRO A 107 -9.76 24.47 -6.92
CA PRO A 107 -9.10 24.12 -8.16
C PRO A 107 -9.90 23.11 -9.00
N GLU A 108 -9.89 23.29 -10.32
CA GLU A 108 -10.55 22.34 -11.23
C GLU A 108 -9.99 20.92 -11.11
N THR A 109 -8.69 20.79 -10.82
CA THR A 109 -8.04 19.50 -10.57
C THR A 109 -8.65 18.76 -9.37
N MET A 110 -9.14 19.48 -8.36
CA MET A 110 -9.82 18.90 -7.20
C MET A 110 -11.22 18.40 -7.58
N ARG A 111 -11.96 19.17 -8.39
CA ARG A 111 -13.27 18.77 -8.93
C ARG A 111 -13.13 17.54 -9.82
N ALA A 112 -12.17 17.54 -10.74
CA ALA A 112 -11.86 16.41 -11.61
C ALA A 112 -11.52 15.15 -10.81
N LYS A 113 -10.77 15.28 -9.71
CA LYS A 113 -10.45 14.14 -8.83
C LYS A 113 -11.70 13.61 -8.11
N ALA A 114 -12.61 14.47 -7.66
CA ALA A 114 -13.88 14.04 -7.07
C ALA A 114 -14.74 13.27 -8.08
N GLU A 115 -14.89 13.79 -9.31
CA GLU A 115 -15.64 13.10 -10.38
C GLU A 115 -15.02 11.76 -10.75
N HIS A 116 -13.69 11.70 -10.86
CA HIS A 116 -12.96 10.45 -11.09
C HIS A 116 -13.25 9.39 -10.03
N LEU A 117 -13.22 9.77 -8.74
CA LEU A 117 -13.51 8.83 -7.65
C LEU A 117 -14.98 8.40 -7.63
N ARG A 118 -15.92 9.29 -7.93
CA ARG A 118 -17.34 8.92 -8.07
C ARG A 118 -17.55 7.94 -9.23
N ALA A 119 -16.92 8.19 -10.36
CA ALA A 119 -16.96 7.29 -11.50
C ALA A 119 -16.34 5.92 -11.17
N ALA A 120 -15.22 5.90 -10.45
CA ALA A 120 -14.57 4.68 -10.00
C ALA A 120 -15.46 3.85 -9.08
N ILE A 121 -16.04 4.47 -8.04
CA ILE A 121 -16.98 3.79 -7.11
C ILE A 121 -18.18 3.23 -7.88
N ARG A 122 -18.79 4.04 -8.74
CA ARG A 122 -19.91 3.59 -9.56
C ARG A 122 -19.53 2.41 -10.44
N ARG A 123 -18.34 2.41 -11.02
CA ARG A 123 -17.87 1.34 -11.92
C ARG A 123 -17.68 0.02 -11.18
N ILE A 124 -17.12 0.05 -9.96
CA ILE A 124 -16.90 -1.18 -9.18
C ILE A 124 -18.18 -1.71 -8.50
N ASP A 125 -19.17 -0.85 -8.26
CA ASP A 125 -20.46 -1.23 -7.64
C ASP A 125 -21.47 -1.80 -8.67
N LEU A 126 -21.22 -1.66 -9.98
CA LEU A 126 -22.13 -2.07 -11.06
C LEU A 126 -21.77 -3.42 -11.72
N GLU A 127 -20.57 -3.93 -11.50
CA GLU A 127 -20.08 -5.22 -12.01
C GLU A 127 -20.21 -6.31 -10.94
#